data_AF-A0A2J0MBN6-F1
#
_entry.id   AF-A0A2J0MBN6-F1
#
_cell.length_a   1.000
_cell.length_b   1.000
_cell.length_c   1.000
_cell.angle_alpha   90.00
_cell.angle_beta   90.00
_cell.angle_gamma   90.00
#
_symmetry.space_group_name_H-M   'P 1'
#
loop_
_entity.id
_entity.type
_entity.pdbx_description
1 polymer ?
#
loop_
_entity_poly.entity_id
_entity_poly.type
_entity_poly.pdbx_seq_one_letter_code
_entity_poly.pdbx_strand_id
1 'polypeptide(L)'
;RISSKSNSQKIVFEKEKKEPTLNKENQDKENPEAIFVGELALDGSLRGINGVLSIALAAKAKRIKTLYLPEINAQEAGLIKGIDIMPVKRLIDLIDHLTGQKLIVPFTSQEPTFFSELEETQYDMAYVKGQEHVKRAMEIAAAGGHNMLLSGPPGAGKTLLARTMPSILPPLILQEALEVTRIYSVAGLLSPPDPLIKKRPFRNPHHTASTVSLVGGGTWPRPGEISLAHRGILFLDEFPEFSRSVLESLRQPLEDGIITISRAAGSLQFPAKFILVAAQNPCPCGYFGDPAHECTCTSQQIIKYQKKISGPLLDRIDLFVEVPRVKFDKLTSEKVAEESSKIRARVKAARKRQAERFQKLGIITNSEMFSEQIKKFCKTNSQTQELLRSAVDQLHLSARAYHRILKLARTIADLAGEDAIQTAHVAEALQYRFKKEGLET
;
A
#
# COMPACT_ATOMS: atom_id res chain seq x y z
N ARG A 1 -13.46 -6.03 -46.32
CA ARG A 1 -14.84 -5.51 -46.36
C ARG A 1 -15.07 -4.70 -45.09
N ILE A 2 -15.30 -3.39 -45.24
CA ILE A 2 -15.47 -2.45 -44.12
C ILE A 2 -16.94 -2.44 -43.73
N SER A 3 -17.20 -2.61 -42.44
CA SER A 3 -18.47 -2.32 -41.78
C SER A 3 -18.14 -1.45 -40.56
N SER A 4 -18.70 -0.25 -40.56
CA SER A 4 -18.52 0.80 -39.57
C SER A 4 -19.24 0.46 -38.27
N LYS A 5 -18.52 0.39 -37.15
CA LYS A 5 -19.01 0.76 -35.81
C LYS A 5 -17.83 1.21 -34.95
N SER A 6 -17.99 2.39 -34.38
CA SER A 6 -17.07 3.05 -33.47
C SER A 6 -16.85 2.26 -32.18
N ASN A 7 -15.59 1.97 -31.87
CA ASN A 7 -14.98 2.12 -30.54
C ASN A 7 -13.53 1.62 -30.63
N SER A 8 -12.59 2.50 -30.29
CA SER A 8 -11.18 2.23 -29.91
C SER A 8 -10.67 0.80 -30.20
N GLN A 9 -10.22 0.58 -31.43
CA GLN A 9 -9.53 -0.66 -31.79
C GLN A 9 -8.08 -0.58 -31.30
N LYS A 10 -7.75 -1.36 -30.27
CA LYS A 10 -6.36 -1.75 -30.00
C LYS A 10 -5.93 -2.66 -31.14
N ILE A 11 -5.08 -2.15 -32.02
CA ILE A 11 -4.53 -2.92 -33.13
C ILE A 11 -3.18 -3.47 -32.65
N VAL A 12 -3.10 -4.79 -32.50
CA VAL A 12 -1.84 -5.51 -32.30
C VAL A 12 -1.48 -6.14 -33.64
N PHE A 13 -0.42 -5.66 -34.29
CA PHE A 13 0.12 -6.30 -35.49
C PHE A 13 1.17 -7.34 -35.08
N GLU A 14 0.88 -8.62 -35.31
CA GLU A 14 1.88 -9.69 -35.39
C GLU A 14 2.33 -9.82 -36.84
N LYS A 15 3.64 -9.88 -37.08
CA LYS A 15 4.22 -10.03 -38.41
C LYS A 15 4.43 -11.51 -38.72
N GLU A 16 3.43 -12.17 -39.28
CA GLU A 16 3.58 -13.52 -39.86
C GLU A 16 3.92 -13.43 -41.37
N LYS A 17 4.98 -14.11 -41.80
CA LYS A 17 5.25 -14.39 -43.22
C LYS A 17 4.40 -15.60 -43.64
N LYS A 18 3.53 -15.44 -44.65
CA LYS A 18 2.88 -16.52 -45.43
C LYS A 18 3.92 -17.19 -46.37
N GLU A 19 3.89 -18.47 -46.74
CA GLU A 19 2.78 -19.42 -47.02
C GLU A 19 3.33 -20.89 -47.10
N PRO A 20 2.57 -21.95 -47.49
CA PRO A 20 2.17 -23.05 -46.61
C PRO A 20 2.75 -24.43 -46.95
N THR A 21 3.01 -25.27 -45.94
CA THR A 21 2.90 -26.73 -46.05
C THR A 21 2.57 -27.31 -44.68
N LEU A 22 1.58 -28.20 -44.65
CA LEU A 22 1.22 -28.98 -43.48
C LEU A 22 2.42 -29.82 -43.03
N ASN A 23 2.91 -29.60 -41.82
CA ASN A 23 3.44 -30.66 -40.97
C ASN A 23 3.32 -30.24 -39.50
N LYS A 24 2.66 -31.11 -38.73
CA LYS A 24 2.65 -31.09 -37.27
C LYS A 24 4.07 -31.41 -36.80
N GLU A 25 4.74 -30.48 -36.13
CA GLU A 25 5.73 -30.66 -35.06
C GLU A 25 6.53 -29.35 -34.90
N ASN A 26 6.85 -29.00 -33.65
CA ASN A 26 7.53 -27.79 -33.15
C ASN A 26 6.63 -26.58 -32.80
N GLN A 27 6.08 -26.60 -31.57
CA GLN A 27 5.63 -25.41 -30.85
C GLN A 27 6.81 -24.71 -30.15
N ASP A 28 7.80 -24.25 -30.91
CA ASP A 28 8.63 -23.13 -30.48
C ASP A 28 8.18 -21.92 -31.30
N LYS A 29 7.12 -21.25 -30.83
CA LYS A 29 6.72 -19.96 -31.40
C LYS A 29 7.85 -18.98 -31.12
N GLU A 30 8.63 -18.62 -32.14
CA GLU A 30 9.59 -17.52 -32.09
C GLU A 30 8.90 -16.29 -31.50
N ASN A 31 9.42 -15.77 -30.38
CA ASN A 31 8.87 -14.55 -29.80
C ASN A 31 9.05 -13.40 -30.80
N PRO A 32 8.04 -12.53 -30.99
CA PRO A 32 8.14 -11.40 -31.89
C PRO A 32 9.30 -10.49 -31.47
N GLU A 33 10.12 -10.05 -32.43
CA GLU A 33 11.31 -9.21 -32.14
C GLU A 33 10.95 -7.84 -31.54
N ALA A 34 9.75 -7.34 -31.83
CA ALA A 34 9.27 -6.03 -31.39
C ALA A 34 7.77 -6.03 -31.02
N ILE A 35 7.40 -5.13 -30.11
CA ILE A 35 6.00 -4.79 -29.80
C ILE A 35 5.70 -3.37 -30.27
N PHE A 36 4.51 -3.18 -30.83
CA PHE A 36 3.96 -1.87 -31.19
C PHE A 36 2.73 -1.60 -30.34
N VAL A 37 2.72 -0.49 -29.62
CA VAL A 37 1.58 -0.07 -28.79
C VAL A 37 1.36 1.42 -28.94
N GLY A 38 0.10 1.84 -28.93
CA GLY A 38 -0.27 3.24 -29.04
C GLY A 38 -1.73 3.41 -29.41
N GLU A 39 -2.27 4.59 -29.17
CA GLU A 39 -3.59 4.97 -29.68
C GLU A 39 -3.38 5.91 -30.87
N LEU A 40 -3.92 5.55 -32.04
CA LEU A 40 -3.77 6.32 -33.26
C LEU A 40 -4.94 7.30 -33.43
N ALA A 41 -4.65 8.58 -33.57
CA ALA A 41 -5.62 9.59 -33.96
C ALA A 41 -5.79 9.66 -35.48
N LEU A 42 -6.91 10.23 -35.94
CA LEU A 42 -7.24 10.31 -37.37
C LEU A 42 -6.27 11.19 -38.17
N ASP A 43 -5.56 12.11 -37.51
CA ASP A 43 -4.52 12.96 -38.10
C ASP A 43 -3.14 12.26 -38.21
N GLY A 44 -3.09 10.99 -37.81
CA GLY A 44 -1.88 10.17 -37.79
C GLY A 44 -0.98 10.39 -36.58
N SER A 45 -1.38 11.22 -35.60
CA SER A 45 -0.64 11.38 -34.33
C SER A 45 -0.88 10.21 -33.38
N LEU A 46 0.12 9.89 -32.56
CA LEU A 46 0.01 8.88 -31.51
C LEU A 46 -0.30 9.53 -30.17
N ARG A 47 -1.36 9.04 -29.53
CA ARG A 47 -1.78 9.45 -28.18
C ARG A 47 -1.22 8.51 -27.13
N GLY A 48 -1.01 9.07 -25.94
CA GLY A 48 -0.54 8.32 -24.79
C GLY A 48 -1.51 7.21 -24.39
N ILE A 49 -0.96 6.10 -23.92
CA ILE A 49 -1.71 4.96 -23.42
C ILE A 49 -1.41 4.73 -21.93
N ASN A 50 -2.34 4.10 -21.24
CA ASN A 50 -2.17 3.72 -19.83
C ASN A 50 -1.52 2.34 -19.72
N GLY A 51 -0.80 2.08 -18.63
CA GLY A 51 -0.25 0.77 -18.34
C GLY A 51 1.06 0.44 -19.06
N VAL A 52 1.79 1.43 -19.58
CA VAL A 52 2.99 1.20 -20.40
C VAL A 52 4.08 0.49 -19.62
N LEU A 53 4.25 0.80 -18.33
CA LEU A 53 5.19 0.09 -17.47
C LEU A 53 4.87 -1.42 -17.39
N SER A 54 3.57 -1.78 -17.33
CA SER A 54 3.16 -3.19 -17.34
C SER A 54 3.45 -3.86 -18.68
N ILE A 55 3.29 -3.14 -19.79
CA ILE A 55 3.60 -3.64 -21.13
C ILE A 55 5.11 -3.87 -21.27
N ALA A 56 5.93 -2.91 -20.85
CA ALA A 56 7.39 -3.03 -20.84
C ALA A 56 7.86 -4.21 -19.97
N LEU A 57 7.32 -4.36 -18.75
CA LEU A 57 7.62 -5.52 -17.91
C LEU A 57 7.25 -6.86 -18.58
N ALA A 58 6.11 -6.92 -19.25
CA ALA A 58 5.67 -8.12 -19.98
C ALA A 58 6.57 -8.41 -21.19
N ALA A 59 6.98 -7.38 -21.94
CA ALA A 59 7.93 -7.49 -23.04
C ALA A 59 9.27 -8.07 -22.55
N LYS A 60 9.77 -7.57 -21.41
CA LYS A 60 11.01 -8.06 -20.79
C LYS A 60 10.91 -9.52 -20.40
N ALA A 61 9.80 -9.90 -19.75
CA ALA A 61 9.55 -11.28 -19.33
C ALA A 61 9.48 -12.25 -20.53
N LYS A 62 8.94 -11.78 -21.67
CA LYS A 62 8.92 -12.50 -22.94
C LYS A 62 10.20 -12.36 -23.77
N ARG A 63 11.25 -11.70 -23.26
CA ARG A 63 12.54 -11.48 -23.95
C ARG A 63 12.40 -10.73 -25.29
N ILE A 64 11.39 -9.88 -25.41
CA ILE A 64 11.19 -9.01 -26.57
C ILE A 64 12.09 -7.78 -26.41
N LYS A 65 12.88 -7.48 -27.45
CA LYS A 65 13.96 -6.48 -27.34
C LYS A 65 13.48 -5.06 -27.58
N THR A 66 12.51 -4.85 -28.47
CA THR A 66 12.13 -3.50 -28.92
C THR A 66 10.67 -3.19 -28.62
N LEU A 67 10.40 -1.98 -28.12
CA LEU A 67 9.06 -1.49 -27.83
C LEU A 67 8.83 -0.13 -28.50
N TYR A 68 8.00 -0.11 -29.52
CA TYR A 68 7.51 1.11 -30.17
C TYR A 68 6.28 1.64 -29.44
N LEU A 69 6.33 2.89 -29.03
CA LEU A 69 5.30 3.51 -28.20
C LEU A 69 5.17 5.03 -28.43
N PRO A 70 4.06 5.66 -28.02
CA PRO A 70 3.89 7.10 -28.13
C PRO A 70 4.97 7.84 -27.35
N GLU A 71 5.60 8.88 -27.91
CA GLU A 71 6.71 9.60 -27.28
C GLU A 71 6.42 10.02 -25.81
N ILE A 72 5.18 10.43 -25.51
CA ILE A 72 4.74 10.82 -24.17
C ILE A 72 4.90 9.71 -23.11
N ASN A 73 4.91 8.44 -23.52
CA ASN A 73 5.08 7.30 -22.63
C ASN A 73 6.55 6.82 -22.54
N ALA A 74 7.49 7.43 -23.27
CA ALA A 74 8.88 6.96 -23.33
C ALA A 74 9.59 7.02 -21.98
N GLN A 75 9.36 8.08 -21.20
CA GLN A 75 9.93 8.21 -19.86
C GLN A 75 9.47 7.08 -18.92
N GLU A 76 8.17 6.75 -18.96
CA GLU A 76 7.59 5.69 -18.12
C GLU A 76 8.15 4.31 -18.49
N ALA A 77 8.20 3.99 -19.79
CA ALA A 77 8.74 2.73 -20.27
C ALA A 77 10.25 2.60 -20.00
N GLY A 78 10.97 3.71 -20.10
CA GLY A 78 12.41 3.81 -19.85
C GLY A 78 12.84 3.47 -18.42
N LEU A 79 11.90 3.40 -17.46
CA LEU A 79 12.15 2.88 -16.11
C LEU A 79 12.54 1.39 -16.11
N ILE A 80 12.18 0.64 -17.15
CA ILE A 80 12.51 -0.78 -17.28
C ILE A 80 13.81 -0.95 -18.08
N LYS A 81 14.88 -1.36 -17.40
CA LYS A 81 16.16 -1.68 -18.06
C LYS A 81 16.06 -2.96 -18.92
N GLY A 82 16.75 -2.98 -20.05
CA GLY A 82 16.92 -4.15 -20.92
C GLY A 82 15.90 -4.30 -22.06
N ILE A 83 15.23 -3.21 -22.43
CA ILE A 83 14.37 -3.10 -23.62
C ILE A 83 14.73 -1.79 -24.33
N ASP A 84 14.83 -1.83 -25.65
CA ASP A 84 14.99 -0.66 -26.51
C ASP A 84 13.63 0.04 -26.67
N ILE A 85 13.50 1.21 -26.07
CA ILE A 85 12.29 2.03 -26.14
C ILE A 85 12.38 2.94 -27.36
N MET A 86 11.45 2.79 -28.30
CA MET A 86 11.40 3.55 -29.54
C MET A 86 10.23 4.57 -29.49
N PRO A 87 10.50 5.86 -29.21
CA PRO A 87 9.47 6.87 -29.12
C PRO A 87 8.95 7.28 -30.50
N VAL A 88 7.63 7.23 -30.69
CA VAL A 88 6.97 7.55 -31.95
C VAL A 88 5.99 8.70 -31.75
N LYS A 89 6.08 9.75 -32.57
CA LYS A 89 5.14 10.89 -32.55
C LYS A 89 3.96 10.65 -33.47
N ARG A 90 4.23 10.20 -34.69
CA ARG A 90 3.22 9.99 -35.74
C ARG A 90 3.44 8.65 -36.43
N LEU A 91 2.37 8.10 -37.00
CA LEU A 91 2.44 6.84 -37.76
C LEU A 91 3.44 6.92 -38.92
N ILE A 92 3.56 8.08 -39.57
CA ILE A 92 4.51 8.27 -40.68
C ILE A 92 5.95 8.08 -40.22
N ASP A 93 6.32 8.57 -39.02
CA ASP A 93 7.68 8.41 -38.48
C ASP A 93 8.03 6.92 -38.29
N LEU A 94 7.03 6.10 -37.92
CA LEU A 94 7.19 4.66 -37.79
C LEU A 94 7.38 3.97 -39.14
N ILE A 95 6.62 4.39 -40.15
CA ILE A 95 6.73 3.85 -41.52
C ILE A 95 8.11 4.20 -42.10
N ASP A 96 8.55 5.44 -41.95
CA ASP A 96 9.85 5.92 -42.42
C ASP A 96 11.00 5.16 -41.75
N HIS A 97 10.85 4.81 -40.46
CA HIS A 97 11.81 3.97 -39.74
C HIS A 97 11.88 2.54 -40.28
N LEU A 98 10.72 1.89 -40.45
CA LEU A 98 10.66 0.51 -40.91
C LEU A 98 11.07 0.35 -42.38
N THR A 99 10.94 1.41 -43.18
CA THR A 99 11.38 1.46 -44.58
C THR A 99 12.82 1.97 -44.75
N GLY A 100 13.48 2.38 -43.67
CA GLY A 100 14.87 2.86 -43.69
C GLY A 100 15.06 4.28 -44.21
N GLN A 101 13.99 5.04 -44.43
CA GLN A 101 14.06 6.44 -44.89
C GLN A 101 14.53 7.38 -43.78
N LYS A 102 14.07 7.15 -42.53
CA LYS A 102 14.44 7.97 -41.37
C LYS A 102 14.42 7.13 -40.10
N LEU A 103 15.56 7.00 -39.43
CA LEU A 103 15.66 6.19 -38.22
C LEU A 103 15.16 6.94 -36.98
N ILE A 104 14.33 6.26 -36.18
CA ILE A 104 13.96 6.71 -34.83
C ILE A 104 15.13 6.39 -33.90
N VAL A 105 15.51 7.36 -33.07
CA VAL A 105 16.57 7.18 -32.07
C VAL A 105 15.96 6.52 -30.83
N PRO A 106 16.56 5.44 -30.30
CA PRO A 106 16.12 4.84 -29.05
C PRO A 106 16.14 5.86 -27.90
N PHE A 107 15.08 5.85 -27.10
CA PHE A 107 15.01 6.66 -25.89
C PHE A 107 16.03 6.16 -24.88
N THR A 108 17.00 7.00 -24.54
CA THR A 108 17.96 6.72 -23.47
C THR A 108 17.38 7.24 -22.17
N SER A 109 17.00 6.34 -21.26
CA SER A 109 16.57 6.76 -19.94
C SER A 109 17.76 7.31 -19.16
N GLN A 110 17.58 8.50 -18.59
CA GLN A 110 18.47 8.95 -17.53
C GLN A 110 18.18 8.09 -16.30
N GLU A 111 19.21 7.69 -15.56
CA GLU A 111 18.96 7.00 -14.29
C GLU A 111 18.07 7.91 -13.44
N PRO A 112 16.91 7.42 -12.97
CA PRO A 112 16.06 8.24 -12.14
C PRO A 112 16.89 8.65 -10.93
N THR A 113 17.03 9.95 -10.71
CA THR A 113 17.57 10.50 -9.47
C THR A 113 16.63 10.09 -8.34
N PHE A 114 16.91 8.91 -7.79
CA PHE A 114 16.15 8.27 -6.73
C PHE A 114 16.43 8.94 -5.37
N PHE A 115 17.58 9.63 -5.30
CA PHE A 115 18.06 10.37 -4.15
C PHE A 115 17.86 11.88 -4.37
N SER A 116 16.62 12.32 -4.63
CA SER A 116 16.30 13.73 -4.37
C SER A 116 15.96 13.88 -2.89
N GLU A 117 16.40 14.97 -2.28
CA GLU A 117 16.02 15.35 -0.93
C GLU A 117 14.51 15.20 -0.76
N LEU A 118 14.10 14.49 0.29
CA LEU A 118 12.69 14.32 0.62
C LEU A 118 12.15 15.73 0.91
N GLU A 119 11.36 16.28 -0.01
CA GLU A 119 10.62 17.52 0.22
C GLU A 119 9.96 17.47 1.61
N GLU A 120 10.11 18.55 2.35
CA GLU A 120 9.54 18.68 3.70
C GLU A 120 8.06 18.30 3.67
N THR A 121 7.72 17.27 4.45
CA THR A 121 6.32 16.93 4.67
C THR A 121 5.68 18.06 5.44
N GLN A 122 4.57 18.61 4.94
CA GLN A 122 3.80 19.67 5.62
C GLN A 122 3.38 19.32 7.06
N TYR A 123 3.41 18.04 7.42
CA TYR A 123 3.04 17.53 8.73
C TYR A 123 4.27 16.92 9.42
N ASP A 124 4.61 17.44 10.60
CA ASP A 124 5.67 16.93 11.48
C ASP A 124 5.11 16.53 12.85
N MET A 125 5.67 15.46 13.42
CA MET A 125 5.37 14.97 14.78
C MET A 125 5.72 15.99 15.87
N ALA A 126 6.66 16.89 15.61
CA ALA A 126 7.01 17.99 16.50
C ALA A 126 5.82 18.92 16.78
N TYR A 127 4.88 19.05 15.84
CA TYR A 127 3.68 19.88 16.02
C TYR A 127 2.56 19.17 16.79
N VAL A 128 2.65 17.85 16.97
CA VAL A 128 1.69 17.09 17.78
C VAL A 128 2.11 17.18 19.24
N LYS A 129 1.43 18.02 20.02
CA LYS A 129 1.75 18.18 21.45
C LYS A 129 1.18 17.04 22.30
N GLY A 130 2.04 16.42 23.09
CA GLY A 130 1.72 15.27 23.94
C GLY A 130 1.48 13.98 23.15
N GLN A 131 0.68 13.08 23.72
CA GLN A 131 0.31 11.79 23.12
C GLN A 131 1.51 10.85 22.84
N GLU A 132 2.51 10.86 23.73
CA GLU A 132 3.74 10.04 23.57
C GLU A 132 3.46 8.56 23.35
N HIS A 133 2.46 8.00 24.04
CA HIS A 133 2.02 6.62 23.83
C HIS A 133 1.53 6.37 22.39
N VAL A 134 0.83 7.33 21.79
CA VAL A 134 0.33 7.24 20.41
C VAL A 134 1.46 7.39 19.40
N LYS A 135 2.39 8.31 19.66
CA LYS A 135 3.59 8.47 18.82
C LYS A 135 4.46 7.23 18.83
N ARG A 136 4.62 6.60 20.00
CA ARG A 136 5.31 5.32 20.12
C ARG A 136 4.61 4.21 19.34
N ALA A 137 3.28 4.12 19.42
CA ALA A 137 2.52 3.16 18.62
C ALA A 137 2.66 3.39 17.11
N MET A 138 2.66 4.65 16.67
CA MET A 138 2.88 5.05 15.28
C MET A 138 4.29 4.70 14.79
N GLU A 139 5.31 4.89 15.63
CA GLU A 139 6.68 4.47 15.34
C GLU A 139 6.78 2.96 15.13
N ILE A 140 6.17 2.17 16.04
CA ILE A 140 6.09 0.70 15.91
C ILE A 140 5.36 0.32 14.61
N ALA A 141 4.23 0.96 14.32
CA ALA A 141 3.49 0.73 13.10
C ALA A 141 4.31 1.03 11.84
N ALA A 142 5.05 2.14 11.82
CA ALA A 142 5.89 2.56 10.70
C ALA A 142 7.07 1.61 10.47
N ALA A 143 7.70 1.16 11.56
CA ALA A 143 8.84 0.23 11.55
C ALA A 143 8.45 -1.16 11.04
N GLY A 144 7.35 -1.74 11.54
CA GLY A 144 6.94 -3.10 11.22
C GLY A 144 5.91 -3.22 10.10
N GLY A 145 5.33 -2.12 9.64
CA GLY A 145 4.21 -2.12 8.69
C GLY A 145 2.91 -2.62 9.31
N HIS A 146 2.65 -2.28 10.57
CA HIS A 146 1.50 -2.80 11.34
C HIS A 146 0.26 -1.93 11.20
N ASN A 147 -0.90 -2.57 11.17
CA ASN A 147 -2.19 -1.89 11.09
C ASN A 147 -2.60 -1.34 12.46
N MET A 148 -3.15 -0.13 12.49
CA MET A 148 -3.48 0.57 13.73
C MET A 148 -4.90 1.14 13.71
N LEU A 149 -5.60 1.03 14.85
CA LEU A 149 -6.87 1.70 15.14
C LEU A 149 -6.69 2.73 16.25
N LEU A 150 -7.00 3.98 15.94
CA LEU A 150 -7.03 5.11 16.87
C LEU A 150 -8.46 5.29 17.38
N SER A 151 -8.68 5.14 18.68
CA SER A 151 -9.98 5.37 19.31
C SER A 151 -9.90 6.52 20.30
N GLY A 152 -10.80 7.50 20.21
CA GLY A 152 -10.80 8.62 21.15
C GLY A 152 -11.91 9.63 20.84
N PRO A 153 -12.11 10.63 21.72
CA PRO A 153 -13.19 11.61 21.56
C PRO A 153 -12.97 12.55 20.37
N PRO A 154 -14.00 13.31 19.97
CA PRO A 154 -13.88 14.35 18.95
C PRO A 154 -12.87 15.42 19.39
N GLY A 155 -12.06 15.90 18.43
CA GLY A 155 -11.02 16.90 18.69
C GLY A 155 -9.74 16.36 19.34
N ALA A 156 -9.59 15.05 19.56
CA ALA A 156 -8.38 14.45 20.11
C ALA A 156 -7.16 14.44 19.13
N GLY A 157 -7.32 14.98 17.91
CA GLY A 157 -6.22 15.06 16.94
C GLY A 157 -5.95 13.79 16.14
N LYS A 158 -6.88 12.82 16.10
CA LYS A 158 -6.74 11.54 15.37
C LYS A 158 -6.36 11.71 13.89
N THR A 159 -7.05 12.62 13.19
CA THR A 159 -6.77 12.94 11.78
C THR A 159 -5.40 13.60 11.60
N LEU A 160 -5.01 14.49 12.52
CA LEU A 160 -3.70 15.15 12.48
C LEU A 160 -2.58 14.13 12.68
N LEU A 161 -2.70 13.26 13.68
CA LEU A 161 -1.79 12.13 13.89
C LEU A 161 -1.64 11.30 12.61
N ALA A 162 -2.75 10.84 12.02
CA ALA A 162 -2.67 10.02 10.81
C ALA A 162 -1.94 10.72 9.64
N ARG A 163 -2.14 12.04 9.47
CA ARG A 163 -1.44 12.83 8.43
C ARG A 163 0.05 13.00 8.68
N THR A 164 0.53 12.84 9.91
CA THR A 164 1.97 12.81 10.22
C THR A 164 2.62 11.46 9.91
N MET A 165 1.85 10.36 9.74
CA MET A 165 2.39 9.02 9.48
C MET A 165 3.36 8.93 8.27
N PRO A 166 3.08 9.57 7.11
CA PRO A 166 4.04 9.58 5.99
C PRO A 166 5.38 10.20 6.34
N SER A 167 5.41 11.17 7.28
CA SER A 167 6.62 11.88 7.68
C SER A 167 7.57 11.01 8.52
N ILE A 168 7.12 9.92 9.11
CA ILE A 168 7.99 9.02 9.90
C ILE A 168 8.37 7.76 9.14
N LEU A 169 7.78 7.52 7.96
CA LEU A 169 8.10 6.37 7.13
C LEU A 169 9.41 6.55 6.37
N PRO A 170 10.16 5.46 6.12
CA PRO A 170 11.33 5.51 5.27
C PRO A 170 10.90 5.74 3.80
N PRO A 171 11.76 6.29 2.94
CA PRO A 171 11.47 6.40 1.51
C PRO A 171 11.15 5.03 0.89
N LEU A 172 10.50 5.03 -0.27
CA LEU A 172 10.31 3.80 -1.06
C LEU A 172 11.69 3.31 -1.54
N ILE A 173 11.95 2.01 -1.49
CA ILE A 173 13.06 1.42 -2.25
C ILE A 173 12.66 1.30 -3.73
N LEU A 174 13.62 1.17 -4.64
CA LEU A 174 13.35 1.12 -6.09
C LEU A 174 12.28 0.07 -6.46
N GLN A 175 12.36 -1.12 -5.87
CA GLN A 175 11.37 -2.18 -6.11
C GLN A 175 9.96 -1.76 -5.65
N GLU A 176 9.82 -1.17 -4.46
CA GLU A 176 8.53 -0.65 -3.98
C GLU A 176 8.02 0.48 -4.89
N ALA A 177 8.91 1.39 -5.32
CA ALA A 177 8.55 2.49 -6.21
C ALA A 177 8.03 1.99 -7.56
N LEU A 178 8.66 0.97 -8.15
CA LEU A 178 8.19 0.34 -9.39
C LEU A 178 6.85 -0.37 -9.20
N GLU A 179 6.64 -1.07 -8.07
CA GLU A 179 5.35 -1.70 -7.73
C GLU A 179 4.22 -0.65 -7.70
N VAL A 180 4.43 0.47 -6.99
CA VAL A 180 3.45 1.56 -6.90
C VAL A 180 3.23 2.22 -8.25
N THR A 181 4.32 2.56 -8.95
CA THR A 181 4.25 3.22 -10.26
C THR A 181 3.46 2.38 -11.27
N ARG A 182 3.60 1.05 -11.22
CA ARG A 182 2.83 0.13 -12.07
C ARG A 182 1.32 0.27 -11.88
N ILE A 183 0.85 0.43 -10.64
CA ILE A 183 -0.58 0.60 -10.33
C ILE A 183 -1.07 1.94 -10.88
N TYR A 184 -0.31 3.01 -10.66
CA TYR A 184 -0.68 4.36 -11.10
C TYR A 184 -0.65 4.49 -12.64
N SER A 185 0.29 3.81 -13.29
CA SER A 185 0.36 3.67 -14.74
C SER A 185 -0.92 3.07 -15.31
N VAL A 186 -1.40 1.95 -14.74
CA VAL A 186 -2.64 1.30 -15.16
C VAL A 186 -3.86 2.18 -14.85
N ALA A 187 -3.82 2.93 -13.75
CA ALA A 187 -4.85 3.89 -13.37
C ALA A 187 -4.88 5.14 -14.27
N GLY A 188 -3.81 5.41 -15.02
CA GLY A 188 -3.65 6.65 -15.81
C GLY A 188 -3.43 7.89 -14.92
N LEU A 189 -2.80 7.71 -13.76
CA LEU A 189 -2.57 8.77 -12.76
C LEU A 189 -1.11 9.24 -12.70
N LEU A 190 -0.26 8.81 -13.63
CA LEU A 190 1.12 9.24 -13.70
C LEU A 190 1.24 10.61 -14.37
N SER A 191 2.14 11.43 -13.83
CA SER A 191 2.50 12.70 -14.45
C SER A 191 3.58 12.45 -15.51
N PRO A 192 3.41 12.90 -16.76
CA PRO A 192 4.41 12.70 -17.82
C PRO A 192 5.85 13.15 -17.50
N PRO A 193 6.11 14.24 -16.76
CA PRO A 193 7.49 14.70 -16.50
C PRO A 193 8.24 13.96 -15.38
N ASP A 194 7.55 13.30 -14.46
CA ASP A 194 8.16 12.41 -13.45
C ASP A 194 7.23 11.22 -13.23
N PRO A 195 7.36 10.16 -14.05
CA PRO A 195 6.48 9.00 -13.96
C PRO A 195 6.79 8.13 -12.75
N LEU A 196 7.92 8.30 -12.07
CA LEU A 196 8.31 7.44 -10.96
C LEU A 196 7.73 7.93 -9.63
N ILE A 197 6.90 7.11 -8.99
CA ILE A 197 6.38 7.44 -7.66
C ILE A 197 7.47 7.19 -6.60
N LYS A 198 8.04 8.28 -6.08
CA LYS A 198 9.12 8.26 -5.07
C LYS A 198 8.61 8.37 -3.63
N LYS A 199 7.46 9.04 -3.44
CA LYS A 199 6.82 9.23 -2.12
C LYS A 199 5.86 8.08 -1.82
N ARG A 200 5.78 7.68 -0.56
CA ARG A 200 4.77 6.71 -0.11
C ARG A 200 3.37 7.30 -0.30
N PRO A 201 2.46 6.60 -0.99
CA PRO A 201 1.08 7.07 -1.13
C PRO A 201 0.40 7.25 0.23
N PHE A 202 -0.42 8.29 0.35
CA PHE A 202 -1.34 8.46 1.46
C PHE A 202 -2.75 8.62 0.88
N ARG A 203 -3.63 7.65 1.14
CA ARG A 203 -5.01 7.65 0.64
C ARG A 203 -5.98 7.86 1.80
N ASN A 204 -6.86 8.85 1.65
CA ASN A 204 -7.92 9.17 2.61
C ASN A 204 -9.25 9.27 1.85
N PRO A 205 -9.88 8.13 1.54
CA PRO A 205 -11.21 8.11 0.96
C PRO A 205 -12.24 8.59 1.99
N HIS A 206 -13.21 9.38 1.53
CA HIS A 206 -14.33 9.80 2.37
C HIS A 206 -15.22 8.60 2.74
N HIS A 207 -15.85 8.60 3.93
CA HIS A 207 -16.68 7.47 4.39
C HIS A 207 -17.92 7.20 3.51
N THR A 208 -18.35 8.19 2.71
CA THR A 208 -19.40 8.04 1.69
C THR A 208 -18.93 7.43 0.38
N ALA A 209 -17.64 7.10 0.25
CA ALA A 209 -17.09 6.47 -0.95
C ALA A 209 -17.77 5.13 -1.21
N SER A 210 -18.14 4.89 -2.47
CA SER A 210 -18.74 3.63 -2.89
C SER A 210 -17.73 2.48 -2.82
N THR A 211 -18.23 1.25 -2.66
CA THR A 211 -17.38 0.04 -2.71
C THR A 211 -16.59 -0.04 -4.01
N VAL A 212 -17.14 0.44 -5.13
CA VAL A 212 -16.46 0.47 -6.43
C VAL A 212 -15.30 1.45 -6.45
N SER A 213 -15.42 2.61 -5.81
CA SER A 213 -14.31 3.57 -5.70
C SER A 213 -13.19 3.03 -4.80
N LEU A 214 -13.54 2.35 -3.70
CA LEU A 214 -12.56 1.85 -2.75
C LEU A 214 -11.80 0.61 -3.26
N VAL A 215 -12.55 -0.40 -3.71
CA VAL A 215 -12.02 -1.69 -4.20
C VAL A 215 -11.47 -1.53 -5.62
N GLY A 216 -12.13 -0.72 -6.43
CA GLY A 216 -11.91 -0.62 -7.87
C GLY A 216 -13.05 -1.28 -8.68
N GLY A 217 -13.04 -1.05 -9.98
CA GLY A 217 -14.08 -1.54 -10.88
C GLY A 217 -14.09 -0.87 -12.24
N GLY A 218 -15.29 -0.75 -12.83
CA GLY A 218 -15.49 -0.38 -14.22
C GLY A 218 -15.72 -1.60 -15.13
N THR A 219 -16.04 -1.34 -16.39
CA THR A 219 -16.20 -2.39 -17.42
C THR A 219 -14.92 -3.18 -17.57
N TRP A 220 -13.78 -2.49 -17.58
CA TRP A 220 -12.46 -3.08 -17.44
C TRP A 220 -12.02 -2.98 -15.97
N PRO A 221 -11.53 -4.05 -15.32
CA PRO A 221 -11.11 -3.98 -13.92
C PRO A 221 -9.97 -2.97 -13.74
N ARG A 222 -10.23 -1.90 -12.98
CA ARG A 222 -9.24 -0.87 -12.62
C ARG A 222 -8.97 -0.87 -11.12
N PRO A 223 -7.76 -0.48 -10.68
CA PRO A 223 -7.44 -0.35 -9.27
C PRO A 223 -8.30 0.72 -8.59
N GLY A 224 -8.71 0.48 -7.34
CA GLY A 224 -9.35 1.47 -6.47
C GLY A 224 -8.39 2.07 -5.43
N GLU A 225 -8.94 2.86 -4.49
CA GLU A 225 -8.17 3.51 -3.42
C GLU A 225 -7.31 2.54 -2.59
N ILE A 226 -7.80 1.32 -2.35
CA ILE A 226 -7.05 0.29 -1.62
C ILE A 226 -5.76 -0.09 -2.36
N SER A 227 -5.83 -0.28 -3.68
CA SER A 227 -4.66 -0.61 -4.51
C SER A 227 -3.74 0.61 -4.68
N LEU A 228 -4.30 1.81 -4.78
CA LEU A 228 -3.53 3.05 -4.88
C LEU A 228 -2.77 3.39 -3.59
N ALA A 229 -3.17 2.83 -2.45
CA ALA A 229 -2.48 2.93 -1.17
C ALA A 229 -1.30 1.94 -1.02
N HIS A 230 -1.05 1.08 -2.01
CA HIS A 230 0.02 0.08 -1.95
C HIS A 230 1.39 0.70 -1.61
N ARG A 231 2.16 0.01 -0.75
CA ARG A 231 3.41 0.43 -0.10
C ARG A 231 3.34 1.79 0.62
N GLY A 232 2.14 2.28 0.86
CA GLY A 232 1.86 3.52 1.55
C GLY A 232 0.90 3.31 2.72
N ILE A 233 0.02 4.28 2.90
CA ILE A 233 -0.94 4.35 4.00
C ILE A 233 -2.35 4.48 3.44
N LEU A 234 -3.26 3.66 3.94
CA LEU A 234 -4.69 3.84 3.79
C LEU A 234 -5.23 4.36 5.12
N PHE A 235 -5.67 5.61 5.13
CA PHE A 235 -6.28 6.24 6.30
C PHE A 235 -7.80 6.25 6.14
N LEU A 236 -8.50 5.64 7.10
CA LEU A 236 -9.97 5.62 7.15
C LEU A 236 -10.42 6.36 8.39
N ASP A 237 -10.81 7.62 8.21
CA ASP A 237 -11.41 8.42 9.27
C ASP A 237 -12.86 8.00 9.49
N GLU A 238 -13.34 8.11 10.73
CA GLU A 238 -14.71 7.69 11.08
C GLU A 238 -15.00 6.24 10.64
N PHE A 239 -14.08 5.32 10.94
CA PHE A 239 -14.08 3.95 10.45
C PHE A 239 -15.42 3.19 10.58
N PRO A 240 -16.21 3.33 11.67
CA PRO A 240 -17.54 2.73 11.77
C PRO A 240 -18.60 3.34 10.84
N GLU A 241 -18.39 4.51 10.25
CA GLU A 241 -19.34 5.16 9.33
C GLU A 241 -19.26 4.63 7.90
N PHE A 242 -18.19 3.92 7.55
CA PHE A 242 -18.13 3.19 6.28
C PHE A 242 -19.20 2.10 6.23
N SER A 243 -19.76 1.88 5.03
CA SER A 243 -20.71 0.80 4.84
C SER A 243 -20.10 -0.57 5.16
N ARG A 244 -20.91 -1.51 5.67
CA ARG A 244 -20.44 -2.86 6.01
C ARG A 244 -19.80 -3.58 4.82
N SER A 245 -20.33 -3.39 3.61
CA SER A 245 -19.75 -3.96 2.38
C SER A 245 -18.31 -3.49 2.14
N VAL A 246 -18.05 -2.19 2.38
CA VAL A 246 -16.72 -1.61 2.25
C VAL A 246 -15.77 -2.19 3.29
N LEU A 247 -16.19 -2.25 4.55
CA LEU A 247 -15.36 -2.82 5.63
C LEU A 247 -15.02 -4.30 5.39
N GLU A 248 -15.99 -5.11 4.97
CA GLU A 248 -15.76 -6.53 4.69
C GLU A 248 -14.82 -6.76 3.49
N SER A 249 -14.75 -5.81 2.55
CA SER A 249 -13.83 -5.86 1.42
C SER A 249 -12.36 -5.68 1.81
N LEU A 250 -12.07 -5.06 2.97
CA LEU A 250 -10.72 -4.88 3.48
C LEU A 250 -10.10 -6.17 4.06
N ARG A 251 -10.91 -7.19 4.35
CA ARG A 251 -10.41 -8.42 4.98
C ARG A 251 -9.32 -9.12 4.17
N GLN A 252 -9.53 -9.25 2.86
CA GLN A 252 -8.58 -9.90 1.95
C GLN A 252 -7.28 -9.07 1.80
N PRO A 253 -7.33 -7.76 1.50
CA PRO A 253 -6.13 -6.92 1.49
C PRO A 253 -5.32 -6.94 2.79
N LEU A 254 -5.98 -6.95 3.96
CA LEU A 254 -5.30 -6.95 5.26
C LEU A 254 -4.68 -8.31 5.63
N GLU A 255 -5.00 -9.38 4.90
CA GLU A 255 -4.52 -10.74 5.15
C GLU A 255 -3.48 -11.15 4.11
N ASP A 256 -3.82 -11.04 2.82
CA ASP A 256 -3.00 -11.53 1.72
C ASP A 256 -2.21 -10.39 1.03
N GLY A 257 -2.55 -9.13 1.31
CA GLY A 257 -1.92 -7.98 0.65
C GLY A 257 -2.26 -7.86 -0.83
N ILE A 258 -3.36 -8.48 -1.29
CA ILE A 258 -3.85 -8.44 -2.66
C ILE A 258 -5.36 -8.18 -2.68
N ILE A 259 -5.84 -7.67 -3.81
CA ILE A 259 -7.27 -7.51 -4.08
C ILE A 259 -7.61 -8.09 -5.45
N THR A 260 -8.64 -8.93 -5.49
CA THR A 260 -9.13 -9.54 -6.74
C THR A 260 -10.37 -8.81 -7.21
N ILE A 261 -10.32 -8.24 -8.41
CA ILE A 261 -11.45 -7.54 -9.03
C ILE A 261 -11.95 -8.37 -10.20
N SER A 262 -13.11 -9.01 -10.02
CA SER A 262 -13.80 -9.79 -11.05
C SER A 262 -14.96 -9.00 -11.66
N ARG A 263 -14.96 -8.85 -12.99
CA ARG A 263 -16.00 -8.18 -13.79
C ARG A 263 -16.30 -8.98 -15.05
N ALA A 264 -17.34 -8.60 -15.79
CA ALA A 264 -17.75 -9.29 -17.02
C ALA A 264 -16.62 -9.39 -18.06
N ALA A 265 -15.76 -8.36 -18.16
CA ALA A 265 -14.63 -8.36 -19.09
C ALA A 265 -13.41 -9.17 -18.62
N GLY A 266 -13.39 -9.67 -17.38
CA GLY A 266 -12.29 -10.45 -16.83
C GLY A 266 -12.06 -10.27 -15.33
N SER A 267 -11.09 -11.02 -14.80
CA SER A 267 -10.64 -10.94 -13.42
C SER A 267 -9.18 -10.52 -13.38
N LEU A 268 -8.85 -9.50 -12.58
CA LEU A 268 -7.49 -9.01 -12.37
C LEU A 268 -7.17 -8.94 -10.89
N GLN A 269 -5.91 -9.19 -10.54
CA GLN A 269 -5.39 -9.04 -9.19
C GLN A 269 -4.48 -7.82 -9.11
N PHE A 270 -4.69 -7.00 -8.09
CA PHE A 270 -3.85 -5.84 -7.79
C PHE A 270 -3.19 -6.01 -6.43
N PRO A 271 -1.91 -5.65 -6.27
CA PRO A 271 -1.27 -5.65 -4.97
C PRO A 271 -1.82 -4.52 -4.11
N ALA A 272 -2.00 -4.82 -2.82
CA ALA A 272 -2.69 -3.98 -1.84
C ALA A 272 -2.04 -4.10 -0.45
N LYS A 273 -0.70 -4.21 -0.39
CA LYS A 273 0.05 -4.12 0.86
C LYS A 273 0.17 -2.67 1.31
N PHE A 274 -0.62 -2.22 2.27
CA PHE A 274 -0.60 -0.88 2.84
C PHE A 274 -0.61 -0.95 4.37
N ILE A 275 -0.25 0.15 5.03
CA ILE A 275 -0.46 0.32 6.46
C ILE A 275 -1.86 0.91 6.64
N LEU A 276 -2.77 0.17 7.28
CA LEU A 276 -4.07 0.71 7.66
C LEU A 276 -3.90 1.58 8.89
N VAL A 277 -4.34 2.84 8.79
CA VAL A 277 -4.58 3.70 9.95
C VAL A 277 -6.08 3.97 9.97
N ALA A 278 -6.80 3.36 10.91
CA ALA A 278 -8.22 3.62 11.10
C ALA A 278 -8.40 4.56 12.30
N ALA A 279 -9.36 5.47 12.23
CA ALA A 279 -9.75 6.30 13.36
C ALA A 279 -11.24 6.14 13.65
N GLN A 280 -11.61 6.06 14.92
CA GLN A 280 -13.00 5.97 15.33
C GLN A 280 -13.28 6.75 16.61
N ASN A 281 -14.54 7.11 16.77
CA ASN A 281 -15.07 7.55 18.05
C ASN A 281 -15.46 6.32 18.88
N PRO A 282 -15.51 6.39 20.22
CA PRO A 282 -15.91 5.25 21.05
C PRO A 282 -17.42 4.93 20.97
N CYS A 283 -18.23 5.93 20.61
CA CYS A 283 -19.68 5.84 20.41
C CYS A 283 -20.15 6.93 19.42
N PRO A 284 -21.45 6.96 19.02
CA PRO A 284 -21.97 7.96 18.09
C PRO A 284 -21.77 9.42 18.54
N CYS A 285 -21.95 9.74 19.83
CA CYS A 285 -21.70 11.09 20.36
C CYS A 285 -20.21 11.35 20.66
N GLY A 286 -19.39 10.30 20.70
CA GLY A 286 -17.95 10.36 20.87
C GLY A 286 -17.43 10.51 22.32
N TYR A 287 -18.30 10.61 23.31
CA TYR A 287 -17.91 10.85 24.72
C TYR A 287 -18.00 9.61 25.63
N PHE A 288 -18.23 8.42 25.08
CA PHE A 288 -18.24 7.20 25.88
C PHE A 288 -16.85 6.94 26.49
N GLY A 289 -16.79 6.88 27.82
CA GLY A 289 -15.55 6.75 28.59
C GLY A 289 -14.76 8.07 28.76
N ASP A 290 -15.30 9.21 28.31
CA ASP A 290 -14.64 10.51 28.51
C ASP A 290 -14.83 10.98 29.96
N PRO A 291 -13.74 11.29 30.70
CA PRO A 291 -13.84 11.75 32.09
C PRO A 291 -14.39 13.18 32.24
N ALA A 292 -14.43 13.97 31.16
CA ALA A 292 -14.84 15.37 31.19
C ALA A 292 -16.24 15.62 30.59
N HIS A 293 -16.76 14.71 29.77
CA HIS A 293 -18.06 14.87 29.11
C HIS A 293 -18.91 13.62 29.28
N GLU A 294 -20.15 13.79 29.72
CA GLU A 294 -21.08 12.67 29.81
C GLU A 294 -21.56 12.21 28.44
N CYS A 295 -21.61 10.89 28.28
CA CYS A 295 -22.12 10.26 27.06
C CYS A 295 -23.66 10.28 27.06
N THR A 296 -24.26 10.85 26.02
CA THR A 296 -25.73 10.86 25.82
C THR A 296 -26.28 9.62 25.12
N CYS A 297 -25.42 8.69 24.71
CA CYS A 297 -25.85 7.48 24.00
C CYS A 297 -26.32 6.39 24.98
N THR A 298 -27.39 5.68 24.62
CA THR A 298 -27.82 4.50 25.36
C THR A 298 -26.85 3.33 25.15
N SER A 299 -26.79 2.39 26.08
CA SER A 299 -25.94 1.18 25.96
C SER A 299 -26.21 0.41 24.66
N GLN A 300 -27.48 0.35 24.22
CA GLN A 300 -27.84 -0.28 22.94
C GLN A 300 -27.26 0.46 21.73
N GLN A 301 -27.25 1.80 21.74
CA GLN A 301 -26.64 2.60 20.68
C GLN A 301 -25.12 2.40 20.61
N ILE A 302 -24.46 2.34 21.78
CA ILE A 302 -23.02 2.11 21.89
C ILE A 302 -22.67 0.72 21.34
N ILE A 303 -23.38 -0.31 21.79
CA ILE A 303 -23.18 -1.69 21.31
C ILE A 303 -23.41 -1.77 19.79
N LYS A 304 -24.49 -1.16 19.29
CA LYS A 304 -24.79 -1.16 17.85
C LYS A 304 -23.69 -0.47 17.04
N TYR A 305 -23.15 0.63 17.55
CA TYR A 305 -22.06 1.37 16.91
C TYR A 305 -20.77 0.54 16.86
N GLN A 306 -20.37 -0.04 17.99
CA GLN A 306 -19.16 -0.89 18.08
C GLN A 306 -19.29 -2.17 17.23
N LYS A 307 -20.50 -2.74 17.12
CA LYS A 307 -20.79 -3.90 16.27
C LYS A 307 -20.83 -3.59 14.77
N LYS A 308 -20.74 -2.32 14.34
CA LYS A 308 -20.63 -1.98 12.90
C LYS A 308 -19.35 -2.59 12.30
N ILE A 309 -18.28 -2.71 13.09
CA ILE A 309 -17.05 -3.36 12.68
C ILE A 309 -17.10 -4.82 13.11
N SER A 310 -16.85 -5.74 12.18
CA SER A 310 -16.88 -7.16 12.49
C SER A 310 -15.64 -7.59 13.27
N GLY A 311 -15.82 -8.51 14.24
CA GLY A 311 -14.72 -9.12 15.00
C GLY A 311 -13.60 -9.67 14.12
N PRO A 312 -13.89 -10.42 13.04
CA PRO A 312 -12.87 -10.87 12.11
C PRO A 312 -12.03 -9.73 11.49
N LEU A 313 -12.61 -8.56 11.25
CA LEU A 313 -11.86 -7.41 10.73
C LEU A 313 -10.99 -6.78 11.83
N LEU A 314 -11.51 -6.62 13.04
CA LEU A 314 -10.75 -6.13 14.20
C LEU A 314 -9.56 -7.03 14.52
N ASP A 315 -9.70 -8.34 14.41
CA ASP A 315 -8.61 -9.32 14.58
C ASP A 315 -7.46 -9.13 13.57
N ARG A 316 -7.69 -8.37 12.49
CA ARG A 316 -6.68 -8.03 11.47
C ARG A 316 -5.94 -6.72 11.73
N ILE A 317 -6.32 -6.00 12.78
CA ILE A 317 -5.64 -4.80 13.27
C ILE A 317 -4.65 -5.22 14.36
N ASP A 318 -3.42 -4.73 14.26
CA ASP A 318 -2.34 -5.12 15.16
C ASP A 318 -2.37 -4.29 16.45
N LEU A 319 -2.50 -2.98 16.29
CA LEU A 319 -2.40 -1.97 17.34
C LEU A 319 -3.75 -1.30 17.59
N PHE A 320 -4.23 -1.34 18.82
CA PHE A 320 -5.37 -0.58 19.31
C PHE A 320 -4.85 0.49 20.26
N VAL A 321 -5.06 1.75 19.89
CA VAL A 321 -4.46 2.87 20.59
C VAL A 321 -5.56 3.84 21.00
N GLU A 322 -5.68 4.05 22.30
CA GLU A 322 -6.53 5.09 22.84
C GLU A 322 -5.84 6.45 22.69
N VAL A 323 -6.55 7.41 22.10
CA VAL A 323 -6.10 8.78 21.87
C VAL A 323 -6.86 9.68 22.83
N PRO A 324 -6.31 9.96 24.02
CA PRO A 324 -7.00 10.79 25.01
C PRO A 324 -7.06 12.24 24.53
N ARG A 325 -8.04 12.99 25.05
CA ARG A 325 -8.11 14.44 24.82
C ARG A 325 -6.88 15.11 25.40
N VAL A 326 -6.28 16.03 24.64
CA VAL A 326 -5.11 16.78 25.11
C VAL A 326 -5.58 17.84 26.11
N LYS A 327 -5.08 17.78 27.35
CA LYS A 327 -5.32 18.81 28.37
C LYS A 327 -4.70 20.14 27.91
N PHE A 328 -5.36 21.24 28.23
CA PHE A 328 -4.94 22.59 27.84
C PHE A 328 -3.47 22.89 28.19
N ASP A 329 -3.02 22.49 29.38
CA ASP A 329 -1.63 22.70 29.83
C ASP A 329 -0.57 22.05 28.93
N LYS A 330 -0.91 20.94 28.26
CA LYS A 330 -0.01 20.30 27.28
C LYS A 330 -0.02 21.01 25.94
N LEU A 331 -1.14 21.67 25.57
CA LEU A 331 -1.24 22.47 24.36
C LEU A 331 -0.45 23.78 24.47
N THR A 332 -0.39 24.36 25.67
CA THR A 332 0.37 25.61 25.94
C THR A 332 1.84 25.38 26.24
N SER A 333 2.27 24.14 26.52
CA SER A 333 3.69 23.87 26.79
C SER A 333 4.59 24.21 25.58
N GLU A 334 5.73 24.83 25.86
CA GLU A 334 6.78 25.15 24.89
C GLU A 334 7.73 23.96 24.62
N LYS A 335 7.51 22.81 25.26
CA LYS A 335 8.32 21.61 25.01
C LYS A 335 8.13 21.17 23.57
N VAL A 336 9.19 21.31 22.77
CA VAL A 336 9.25 20.82 21.40
C VAL A 336 9.17 19.30 21.44
N ALA A 337 8.12 18.76 20.82
CA ALA A 337 7.97 17.32 20.65
C ALA A 337 9.06 16.79 19.72
N GLU A 338 9.32 15.49 19.78
CA GLU A 338 10.32 14.86 18.92
C GLU A 338 9.97 15.04 17.43
N GLU A 339 10.94 15.50 16.65
CA GLU A 339 10.83 15.70 15.21
C GLU A 339 10.61 14.39 14.46
N SER A 340 9.82 14.46 13.38
CA SER A 340 9.60 13.32 12.48
C SER A 340 10.89 12.77 11.90
N SER A 341 11.91 13.62 11.70
CA SER A 341 13.24 13.25 11.19
C SER A 341 13.93 12.20 12.09
N LYS A 342 13.87 12.39 13.42
CA LYS A 342 14.50 11.51 14.43
C LYS A 342 13.77 10.17 14.53
N ILE A 343 12.43 10.20 14.57
CA ILE A 343 11.60 9.00 14.56
C ILE A 343 11.85 8.22 13.26
N ARG A 344 11.88 8.89 12.10
CA ARG A 344 12.17 8.29 10.79
C ARG A 344 13.54 7.60 10.78
N ALA A 345 14.55 8.15 11.44
CA ALA A 345 15.88 7.53 11.54
C ALA A 345 15.83 6.19 12.30
N ARG A 346 15.12 6.13 13.43
CA ARG A 346 14.90 4.87 14.19
C ARG A 346 14.11 3.85 13.37
N VAL A 347 13.06 4.30 12.69
CA VAL A 347 12.27 3.46 11.78
C VAL A 347 13.13 2.91 10.63
N LYS A 348 14.00 3.73 10.02
CA LYS A 348 14.96 3.30 8.99
C LYS A 348 15.92 2.23 9.51
N ALA A 349 16.46 2.42 10.73
CA ALA A 349 17.36 1.45 11.34
C ALA A 349 16.66 0.09 11.57
N ALA A 350 15.43 0.11 12.12
CA ALA A 350 14.64 -1.11 12.28
C ALA A 350 14.33 -1.79 10.94
N ARG A 351 13.96 -1.02 9.89
CA ARG A 351 13.71 -1.57 8.55
C ARG A 351 14.96 -2.17 7.91
N LYS A 352 16.15 -1.60 8.16
CA LYS A 352 17.41 -2.18 7.68
C LYS A 352 17.63 -3.58 8.26
N ARG A 353 17.41 -3.75 9.57
CA ARG A 353 17.51 -5.07 10.23
C ARG A 353 16.49 -6.06 9.68
N GLN A 354 15.27 -5.60 9.37
CA GLN A 354 14.25 -6.43 8.71
C GLN A 354 14.67 -6.84 7.29
N ALA A 355 15.22 -5.91 6.50
CA ALA A 355 15.71 -6.19 5.15
C ALA A 355 16.86 -7.21 5.13
N GLU A 356 17.78 -7.11 6.10
CA GLU A 356 18.86 -8.09 6.29
C GLU A 356 18.30 -9.47 6.68
N ARG A 357 17.35 -9.51 7.62
CA ARG A 357 16.70 -10.75 8.06
C ARG A 357 15.92 -11.46 6.95
N PHE A 358 15.20 -10.70 6.14
CA PHE A 358 14.31 -11.22 5.11
C PHE A 358 14.96 -11.30 3.73
N GLN A 359 16.28 -11.14 3.67
CA GLN A 359 17.02 -11.28 2.42
C GLN A 359 16.64 -12.60 1.74
N LYS A 360 16.27 -12.53 0.45
CA LYS A 360 15.81 -13.65 -0.41
C LYS A 360 14.40 -14.20 -0.15
N LEU A 361 13.65 -13.71 0.85
CA LEU A 361 12.30 -14.18 1.15
C LEU A 361 11.17 -13.35 0.50
N GLY A 362 11.51 -12.24 -0.15
CA GLY A 362 10.51 -11.34 -0.77
C GLY A 362 9.62 -10.61 0.24
N ILE A 363 9.96 -10.66 1.53
CA ILE A 363 9.28 -10.00 2.64
C ILE A 363 10.02 -8.70 2.93
N ILE A 364 9.29 -7.58 3.05
CA ILE A 364 9.89 -6.27 3.34
C ILE A 364 9.81 -5.94 4.83
N THR A 365 8.69 -6.25 5.48
CA THR A 365 8.45 -5.87 6.87
C THR A 365 8.02 -7.05 7.75
N ASN A 366 8.15 -6.89 9.07
CA ASN A 366 7.72 -7.90 10.04
C ASN A 366 6.23 -8.26 9.96
N SER A 367 5.36 -7.30 9.62
CA SER A 367 3.92 -7.58 9.46
C SER A 367 3.62 -8.58 8.34
N GLU A 368 4.47 -8.65 7.31
CA GLU A 368 4.33 -9.53 6.15
C GLU A 368 4.80 -10.99 6.39
N MET A 369 5.28 -11.33 7.60
CA MET A 369 5.70 -12.71 7.91
C MET A 369 4.52 -13.71 7.87
N PHE A 370 4.72 -14.89 7.28
CA PHE A 370 3.78 -16.01 7.43
C PHE A 370 4.15 -16.89 8.64
N SER A 371 3.29 -17.85 8.97
CA SER A 371 3.43 -18.71 10.16
C SER A 371 4.78 -19.41 10.27
N GLU A 372 5.37 -19.81 9.15
CA GLU A 372 6.70 -20.46 9.13
C GLU A 372 7.81 -19.49 9.51
N GLN A 373 7.78 -18.26 8.98
CA GLN A 373 8.76 -17.23 9.31
C GLN A 373 8.62 -16.77 10.76
N ILE A 374 7.40 -16.70 11.30
CA ILE A 374 7.17 -16.37 12.72
C ILE A 374 7.89 -17.39 13.63
N LYS A 375 7.72 -18.70 13.38
CA LYS A 375 8.41 -19.74 14.15
C LYS A 375 9.94 -19.63 14.06
N LYS A 376 10.45 -19.19 12.91
CA LYS A 376 11.90 -19.06 12.67
C LYS A 376 12.50 -17.82 13.35
N PHE A 377 11.84 -16.66 13.21
CA PHE A 377 12.41 -15.35 13.56
C PHE A 377 11.87 -14.74 14.85
N CYS A 378 10.74 -15.24 15.36
CA CYS A 378 10.12 -14.79 16.61
C CYS A 378 10.31 -15.85 17.71
N LYS A 379 11.54 -16.33 17.89
CA LYS A 379 11.88 -17.21 19.02
C LYS A 379 11.89 -16.39 20.30
N THR A 380 11.29 -16.94 21.35
CA THR A 380 11.20 -16.32 22.68
C THR A 380 11.75 -17.29 23.74
N ASN A 381 12.20 -16.75 24.87
CA ASN A 381 12.68 -17.55 25.99
C ASN A 381 11.51 -18.12 26.83
N SER A 382 11.81 -19.01 27.78
CA SER A 382 10.80 -19.64 28.65
C SER A 382 9.95 -18.63 29.42
N GLN A 383 10.58 -17.60 30.00
CA GLN A 383 9.88 -16.54 30.73
C GLN A 383 8.87 -15.78 29.84
N THR A 384 9.24 -15.49 28.59
CA THR A 384 8.34 -14.83 27.65
C THR A 384 7.21 -15.76 27.21
N GLN A 385 7.47 -17.06 27.08
CA GLN A 385 6.44 -18.06 26.78
C GLN A 385 5.41 -18.17 27.92
N GLU A 386 5.83 -18.06 29.17
CA GLU A 386 4.92 -18.03 30.33
C GLU A 386 4.03 -16.79 30.32
N LEU A 387 4.60 -15.60 30.06
CA LEU A 387 3.83 -14.36 29.91
C LEU A 387 2.81 -14.48 28.76
N LEU A 388 3.22 -15.03 27.62
CA LEU A 388 2.33 -15.25 26.49
C LEU A 388 1.21 -16.24 26.81
N ARG A 389 1.51 -17.33 27.52
CA ARG A 389 0.50 -18.31 27.95
C ARG A 389 -0.52 -17.63 28.87
N SER A 390 -0.06 -16.92 29.89
CA SER A 390 -0.94 -16.18 30.81
C SER A 390 -1.81 -15.17 30.08
N ALA A 391 -1.25 -14.43 29.11
CA ALA A 391 -2.01 -13.48 28.30
C ALA A 391 -3.05 -14.17 27.39
N VAL A 392 -2.73 -15.34 26.80
CA VAL A 392 -3.69 -16.11 25.99
C VAL A 392 -4.87 -16.57 26.84
N ASP A 393 -4.60 -17.06 28.05
CA ASP A 393 -5.63 -17.55 28.96
C ASP A 393 -6.52 -16.43 29.51
N GLN A 394 -5.92 -15.29 29.92
CA GLN A 394 -6.65 -14.16 30.52
C GLN A 394 -7.40 -13.30 29.49
N LEU A 395 -6.82 -13.08 28.31
CA LEU A 395 -7.40 -12.22 27.26
C LEU A 395 -8.15 -13.03 26.19
N HIS A 396 -8.25 -14.35 26.35
CA HIS A 396 -8.88 -15.28 25.40
C HIS A 396 -8.41 -15.06 23.96
N LEU A 397 -7.10 -14.95 23.77
CA LEU A 397 -6.51 -14.58 22.48
C LEU A 397 -6.67 -15.71 21.45
N SER A 398 -7.11 -15.34 20.25
CA SER A 398 -7.09 -16.27 19.11
C SER A 398 -5.65 -16.59 18.67
N ALA A 399 -5.46 -17.70 17.96
CA ALA A 399 -4.14 -18.05 17.40
C ALA A 399 -3.58 -16.95 16.47
N ARG A 400 -4.46 -16.25 15.74
CA ARG A 400 -4.10 -15.09 14.92
C ARG A 400 -3.63 -13.93 15.79
N ALA A 401 -4.33 -13.71 16.90
CA ALA A 401 -3.96 -12.65 17.82
C ALA A 401 -2.59 -12.90 18.47
N TYR A 402 -2.30 -14.15 18.85
CA TYR A 402 -1.00 -14.59 19.34
C TYR A 402 0.12 -14.34 18.33
N HIS A 403 -0.04 -14.76 17.07
CA HIS A 403 0.95 -14.50 16.02
C HIS A 403 1.22 -13.01 15.78
N ARG A 404 0.19 -12.17 15.82
CA ARG A 404 0.36 -10.71 15.67
C ARG A 404 1.15 -10.10 16.82
N ILE A 405 0.94 -10.55 18.06
CA ILE A 405 1.73 -10.10 19.22
C ILE A 405 3.21 -10.44 19.00
N LEU A 406 3.53 -11.64 18.51
CA LEU A 406 4.92 -12.00 18.20
C LEU A 406 5.53 -11.13 17.10
N LYS A 407 4.77 -10.82 16.03
CA LYS A 407 5.24 -9.90 14.97
C LYS A 407 5.49 -8.50 15.52
N LEU A 408 4.61 -8.02 16.41
CA LEU A 408 4.71 -6.71 17.02
C LEU A 408 5.91 -6.63 17.97
N ALA A 409 6.08 -7.64 18.83
CA ALA A 409 7.22 -7.76 19.74
C ALA A 409 8.55 -7.86 18.97
N ARG A 410 8.57 -8.52 17.81
CA ARG A 410 9.74 -8.53 16.90
C ARG A 410 10.08 -7.13 16.40
N THR A 411 9.07 -6.34 16.04
CA THR A 411 9.27 -4.95 15.60
C THR A 411 9.77 -4.07 16.73
N ILE A 412 9.26 -4.25 17.94
CA ILE A 412 9.72 -3.53 19.13
C ILE A 412 11.19 -3.87 19.43
N ALA A 413 11.56 -5.14 19.37
CA ALA A 413 12.96 -5.58 19.49
C ALA A 413 13.85 -4.97 18.39
N ASP A 414 13.31 -4.85 17.17
CA ASP A 414 14.03 -4.25 16.05
C ASP A 414 14.32 -2.77 16.29
N LEU A 415 13.35 -2.03 16.84
CA LEU A 415 13.49 -0.64 17.26
C LEU A 415 14.44 -0.46 18.45
N ALA A 416 14.50 -1.43 19.36
CA ALA A 416 15.42 -1.43 20.51
C ALA A 416 16.87 -1.78 20.12
N GLY A 417 17.12 -2.25 18.89
CA GLY A 417 18.46 -2.70 18.49
C GLY A 417 18.79 -4.13 18.95
N GLU A 418 17.81 -4.89 19.43
CA GLU A 418 18.03 -6.21 20.03
C GLU A 418 17.71 -7.36 19.06
N ASP A 419 18.55 -8.40 19.05
CA ASP A 419 18.38 -9.54 18.13
C ASP A 419 17.34 -10.55 18.60
N ALA A 420 17.21 -10.73 19.93
CA ALA A 420 16.24 -11.63 20.55
C ALA A 420 14.99 -10.87 21.01
N ILE A 421 13.84 -11.53 21.00
CA ILE A 421 12.62 -10.99 21.61
C ILE A 421 12.70 -11.22 23.12
N GLN A 422 12.77 -10.13 23.89
CA GLN A 422 12.71 -10.16 25.35
C GLN A 422 11.28 -10.02 25.88
N THR A 423 11.10 -10.36 27.15
CA THR A 423 9.84 -10.25 27.90
C THR A 423 9.26 -8.83 27.84
N ALA A 424 10.11 -7.81 27.94
CA ALA A 424 9.69 -6.39 27.88
C ALA A 424 9.02 -6.03 26.56
N HIS A 425 9.52 -6.55 25.43
CA HIS A 425 8.94 -6.29 24.11
C HIS A 425 7.55 -6.91 23.95
N VAL A 426 7.35 -8.11 24.51
CA VAL A 426 6.04 -8.76 24.52
C VAL A 426 5.08 -8.03 25.45
N ALA A 427 5.55 -7.60 26.62
CA ALA A 427 4.74 -6.80 27.55
C ALA A 427 4.26 -5.50 26.91
N GLU A 428 5.14 -4.76 26.21
CA GLU A 428 4.76 -3.56 25.44
C GLU A 428 3.76 -3.91 24.31
N ALA A 429 3.99 -4.99 23.56
CA ALA A 429 3.07 -5.43 22.51
C ALA A 429 1.65 -5.75 23.03
N LEU A 430 1.55 -6.32 24.24
CA LEU A 430 0.27 -6.65 24.88
C LEU A 430 -0.52 -5.41 25.30
N GLN A 431 0.14 -4.29 25.62
CA GLN A 431 -0.53 -3.03 26.00
C GLN A 431 -1.39 -2.46 24.87
N TYR A 432 -1.00 -2.70 23.62
CA TYR A 432 -1.73 -2.24 22.43
C TYR A 432 -2.86 -3.18 22.00
N ARG A 433 -3.21 -4.20 22.79
CA ARG A 433 -4.32 -5.08 22.45
C ARG A 433 -5.64 -4.52 22.91
N PHE A 434 -6.65 -4.75 22.07
CA PHE A 434 -8.04 -4.42 22.38
C PHE A 434 -8.45 -5.17 23.65
N LYS A 435 -8.56 -4.45 24.76
CA LYS A 435 -9.21 -4.97 25.95
C LYS A 435 -10.70 -4.98 25.66
N LYS A 436 -11.27 -6.16 25.52
CA LYS A 436 -12.72 -6.35 25.44
C LYS A 436 -13.29 -6.16 26.86
N GLU A 437 -13.15 -4.97 27.43
CA GLU A 437 -13.72 -4.66 28.74
C GLU A 437 -15.26 -4.55 28.59
N GLY A 438 -15.99 -5.46 29.25
CA GLY A 438 -17.35 -5.20 29.72
C GLY A 438 -18.51 -5.31 28.73
N LEU A 439 -18.49 -6.25 27.78
CA LEU A 439 -19.66 -6.54 26.93
C LEU A 439 -20.33 -7.90 27.19
N GLU A 440 -19.87 -8.61 28.21
CA GLU A 440 -20.48 -9.84 28.72
C GLU A 440 -20.86 -9.65 30.19
N THR A 441 -21.92 -8.88 30.41
CA THR A 441 -22.88 -9.03 31.52
C THR A 441 -24.18 -8.41 31.09
#